data_AF-A0A146L8V7-F1
#
_entry.id   AF-A0A146L8V7-F1
#
_cell.length_a   1.000
_cell.length_b   1.000
_cell.length_c   1.000
_cell.angle_alpha   90.00
_cell.angle_beta   90.00
_cell.angle_gamma   90.00
#
_symmetry.space_group_name_H-M   'P 1'
#
loop_
_entity.id
_entity.type
_entity.pdbx_description
1 polymer ?
#
loop_
_entity_poly.entity_id
_entity_poly.type
_entity_poly.pdbx_seq_one_letter_code
_entity_poly.pdbx_strand_id
1 'polypeptide(L)'
;MPSRYFEPLEDFTTVANAADYIKDNKIVPSLYLKTTELINKLKYNVDEAIGHITDDSDYTIYTGYCGIALYHFNVFRRNGNKESYEIAKSLVFRACRNLNGKRISFLTGDSGPLALAAIFHNHDDNKTEADKTIDRLIHLGTTAPETTPDEILY
;
A
#
# COMPACT_ATOMS: atom_id res chain seq x y z
N MET A 1 -4.07 20.20 23.54
CA MET A 1 -4.20 18.77 23.20
C MET A 1 -5.66 18.29 23.01
N PRO A 2 -6.68 18.71 23.79
CA PRO A 2 -8.04 18.15 23.64
C PRO A 2 -8.74 18.50 22.31
N SER A 3 -8.37 19.61 21.66
CA SER A 3 -9.05 20.12 20.46
C SER A 3 -8.77 19.36 19.16
N ARG A 4 -7.95 18.30 19.19
CA ARG A 4 -7.61 17.47 18.01
C ARG A 4 -8.35 16.13 17.97
N TYR A 5 -9.14 15.81 18.99
CA TYR A 5 -9.79 14.50 19.14
C TYR A 5 -11.30 14.65 19.31
N PHE A 6 -12.05 13.71 18.72
CA PHE A 6 -13.48 13.54 19.01
C PHE A 6 -13.69 12.85 20.36
N GLU A 7 -14.92 12.88 20.87
CA GLU A 7 -15.27 12.26 22.14
C GLU A 7 -14.90 10.77 22.16
N PRO A 8 -14.31 10.26 23.26
CA PRO A 8 -13.91 8.87 23.37
C PRO A 8 -15.13 7.96 23.48
N LEU A 9 -15.01 6.76 22.91
CA LEU A 9 -15.96 5.67 23.14
C LEU A 9 -15.87 5.17 24.59
N GLU A 10 -16.90 4.47 25.06
CA GLU A 10 -16.88 3.80 26.36
C GLU A 10 -15.74 2.78 26.45
N ASP A 11 -15.13 2.66 27.63
CA ASP A 11 -14.06 1.71 27.88
C ASP A 11 -14.53 0.25 27.75
N PHE A 12 -13.62 -0.61 27.29
CA PHE A 12 -13.88 -2.03 27.10
C PHE A 12 -14.28 -2.72 28.41
N THR A 13 -15.42 -3.43 28.40
CA THR A 13 -15.82 -4.35 29.48
C THR A 13 -16.27 -5.69 28.90
N THR A 14 -15.90 -6.79 29.56
CA THR A 14 -16.25 -8.15 29.12
C THR A 14 -17.75 -8.47 29.25
N VAL A 15 -18.49 -7.66 30.01
CA VAL A 15 -19.89 -7.90 30.38
C VAL A 15 -20.88 -7.11 29.52
N ALA A 16 -20.53 -5.90 29.05
CA ALA A 16 -21.50 -5.02 28.38
C ALA A 16 -21.40 -5.03 26.84
N ASN A 17 -20.19 -4.94 26.26
CA ASN A 17 -20.05 -4.52 24.86
C ASN A 17 -19.15 -5.43 24.00
N ALA A 18 -18.33 -6.32 24.58
CA ALA A 18 -17.35 -7.10 23.82
C ALA A 18 -17.98 -8.10 22.83
N ALA A 19 -19.07 -8.76 23.26
CA ALA A 19 -19.76 -9.79 22.47
C ALA A 19 -20.41 -9.25 21.18
N ASP A 20 -20.65 -7.94 21.10
CA ASP A 20 -21.19 -7.26 19.91
C ASP A 20 -20.14 -7.07 18.81
N TYR A 21 -18.85 -7.25 19.12
CA TYR A 21 -17.75 -7.07 18.17
C TYR A 21 -16.93 -8.34 17.98
N ILE A 22 -16.68 -9.10 19.05
CA ILE A 22 -15.82 -10.30 19.04
C ILE A 22 -16.49 -11.44 19.81
N LYS A 23 -16.56 -12.62 19.18
CA LYS A 23 -17.01 -13.87 19.78
C LYS A 23 -16.07 -15.01 19.39
N ASP A 24 -15.67 -15.84 20.35
CA ASP A 24 -14.76 -16.97 20.14
C ASP A 24 -13.45 -16.56 19.41
N ASN A 25 -12.90 -15.40 19.79
CA ASN A 25 -11.74 -14.76 19.15
C ASN A 25 -11.90 -14.46 17.64
N LYS A 26 -13.13 -14.30 17.18
CA LYS A 26 -13.47 -13.92 15.80
C LYS A 26 -14.35 -12.68 15.80
N ILE A 27 -14.17 -11.84 14.78
CA ILE A 27 -15.09 -10.74 14.52
C ILE A 27 -16.49 -11.31 14.28
N VAL A 28 -17.51 -10.73 14.93
CA VAL A 28 -18.89 -11.20 14.73
C VAL A 28 -19.35 -10.98 13.28
N PRO A 29 -20.22 -11.85 12.72
CA PRO A 29 -20.62 -11.76 11.32
C PRO A 29 -21.27 -10.42 10.94
N SER A 30 -22.07 -9.83 11.83
CA SER A 30 -22.75 -8.55 11.59
C SER A 30 -21.76 -7.39 11.41
N LEU A 31 -20.71 -7.33 12.23
CA LEU A 31 -19.65 -6.33 12.10
C LEU A 31 -18.85 -6.56 10.83
N TYR A 32 -18.48 -7.82 10.55
CA TYR A 32 -17.76 -8.18 9.33
C TYR A 32 -18.51 -7.75 8.06
N LEU A 33 -19.83 -7.95 8.00
CA LEU A 33 -20.67 -7.51 6.88
C LEU A 33 -20.64 -5.99 6.73
N LYS A 34 -20.90 -5.23 7.81
CA LYS A 34 -20.86 -3.76 7.78
C LYS A 34 -19.49 -3.24 7.35
N THR A 35 -18.41 -3.81 7.86
CA THR A 35 -17.04 -3.44 7.46
C THR A 35 -16.78 -3.76 5.99
N THR A 36 -17.28 -4.90 5.49
CA THR A 36 -17.13 -5.28 4.07
C THR A 36 -17.88 -4.32 3.15
N GLU A 37 -19.11 -3.94 3.50
CA GLU A 37 -19.88 -2.94 2.76
C GLU A 37 -19.15 -1.58 2.70
N LEU A 38 -18.60 -1.14 3.83
CA LEU A 38 -17.82 0.09 3.89
C LEU A 38 -16.55 0.00 3.05
N ILE A 39 -15.81 -1.11 3.14
CA ILE A 39 -14.62 -1.36 2.32
C ILE A 39 -14.98 -1.29 0.83
N ASN A 40 -16.07 -1.92 0.40
CA ASN A 40 -16.49 -1.90 -1.00
C ASN A 40 -16.86 -0.48 -1.47
N LYS A 41 -17.53 0.29 -0.62
CA LYS A 41 -17.86 1.70 -0.93
C LYS A 41 -16.61 2.57 -1.04
N LEU A 42 -15.64 2.39 -0.13
CA LEU A 42 -14.37 3.13 -0.18
C LEU A 42 -13.50 2.69 -1.36
N LYS A 43 -13.46 1.38 -1.65
CA LYS A 43 -12.76 0.82 -2.81
C LYS A 43 -13.27 1.44 -4.11
N TYR A 44 -14.59 1.56 -4.29
CA TYR A 44 -15.15 2.21 -5.47
C TYR A 44 -14.56 3.62 -5.68
N ASN A 45 -14.49 4.43 -4.63
CA ASN A 45 -13.92 5.78 -4.73
C ASN A 45 -12.41 5.76 -5.06
N VAL A 46 -11.66 4.79 -4.54
CA VAL A 46 -10.24 4.62 -4.87
C VAL A 46 -10.06 4.20 -6.32
N ASP A 47 -10.87 3.25 -6.81
CA ASP A 47 -10.81 2.76 -8.19
C ASP A 47 -11.16 3.87 -9.19
N GLU A 48 -12.19 4.67 -8.91
CA GLU A 48 -12.55 5.83 -9.74
C GLU A 48 -11.40 6.84 -9.83
N ALA A 49 -10.68 7.06 -8.72
CA ALA A 49 -9.53 7.97 -8.68
C ALA A 49 -8.38 7.53 -9.61
N ILE A 50 -8.28 6.22 -9.92
CA ILE A 50 -7.24 5.70 -10.82
C ILE A 50 -7.38 6.28 -12.23
N GLY A 51 -8.62 6.51 -12.69
CA GLY A 51 -8.89 7.09 -14.00
C GLY A 51 -8.35 8.52 -14.18
N HIS A 52 -8.03 9.20 -13.08
CA HIS A 52 -7.48 10.57 -13.08
C HIS A 52 -5.95 10.62 -12.98
N ILE A 53 -5.27 9.47 -12.87
CA ILE A 53 -3.80 9.41 -12.78
C ILE A 53 -3.16 9.69 -14.14
N THR A 54 -2.31 10.71 -14.17
CA THR A 54 -1.46 11.08 -15.30
C THR A 54 0.00 10.76 -15.01
N ASP A 55 0.86 10.88 -16.02
CA ASP A 55 2.31 10.68 -15.83
C ASP A 55 2.96 11.78 -14.97
N ASP A 56 2.31 12.95 -14.83
CA ASP A 56 2.75 14.04 -13.94
C ASP A 56 2.27 13.88 -12.48
N SER A 57 1.45 12.86 -12.20
CA SER A 57 0.94 12.60 -10.86
C SER A 57 2.04 12.10 -9.92
N ASP A 58 1.89 12.36 -8.62
CA ASP A 58 2.81 11.85 -7.59
C ASP A 58 2.86 10.31 -7.64
N TYR A 59 4.04 9.75 -7.87
CA TYR A 59 4.26 8.31 -7.97
C TYR A 59 4.67 7.67 -6.64
N THR A 60 4.86 8.43 -5.57
CA THR A 60 5.35 7.89 -4.30
C THR A 60 4.33 6.95 -3.63
N ILE A 61 4.78 6.16 -2.65
CA ILE A 61 3.87 5.29 -1.88
C ILE A 61 3.04 6.11 -0.88
N TYR A 62 3.63 7.13 -0.27
CA TYR A 62 3.03 7.88 0.84
C TYR A 62 1.75 8.62 0.45
N THR A 63 1.80 9.34 -0.67
CA THR A 63 0.68 10.18 -1.16
C THR A 63 0.33 9.93 -2.62
N GLY A 64 1.16 9.16 -3.32
CA GLY A 64 1.04 8.94 -4.75
C GLY A 64 0.31 7.66 -5.14
N TYR A 65 0.21 7.45 -6.45
CA TYR A 65 -0.50 6.32 -7.00
C TYR A 65 0.18 4.97 -6.77
N CYS A 66 1.45 4.94 -6.38
CA CYS A 66 2.10 3.69 -5.99
C CYS A 66 1.59 3.21 -4.61
N GLY A 67 1.08 4.10 -3.76
CA GLY A 67 0.34 3.73 -2.55
C GLY A 67 -0.98 3.03 -2.87
N ILE A 68 -1.68 3.49 -3.91
CA ILE A 68 -2.87 2.81 -4.46
C ILE A 68 -2.47 1.43 -5.01
N ALA A 69 -1.34 1.34 -5.72
CA ALA A 69 -0.82 0.07 -6.21
C ALA A 69 -0.53 -0.93 -5.07
N LEU A 70 0.09 -0.46 -3.98
CA LEU A 70 0.34 -1.27 -2.78
C LEU A 70 -0.97 -1.76 -2.15
N TYR A 71 -2.01 -0.91 -2.10
CA TYR A 71 -3.35 -1.33 -1.65
C TYR A 71 -3.90 -2.48 -2.50
N HIS A 72 -3.92 -2.33 -3.83
CA HIS A 72 -4.41 -3.38 -4.73
C HIS A 72 -3.58 -4.66 -4.66
N PHE A 73 -2.27 -4.55 -4.49
CA PHE A 73 -1.41 -5.71 -4.27
C PHE A 73 -1.76 -6.44 -2.97
N ASN A 74 -2.06 -5.73 -1.88
CA ASN A 74 -2.51 -6.34 -0.63
C ASN A 74 -3.89 -7.00 -0.76
N VAL A 75 -4.80 -6.44 -1.57
CA VAL A 75 -6.06 -7.11 -1.91
C VAL A 75 -5.77 -8.45 -2.60
N PHE A 76 -4.93 -8.46 -3.63
CA PHE A 76 -4.51 -9.68 -4.32
C PHE A 76 -3.88 -10.70 -3.36
N ARG A 77 -2.92 -10.29 -2.51
CA ARG A 77 -2.28 -11.20 -1.53
C ARG A 77 -3.28 -11.84 -0.58
N ARG A 78 -4.35 -11.12 -0.21
CA ARG A 78 -5.35 -11.59 0.75
C ARG A 78 -6.38 -12.55 0.15
N ASN A 79 -6.79 -12.35 -1.10
CA ASN A 79 -7.93 -13.08 -1.67
C ASN A 79 -7.71 -13.61 -3.10
N GLY A 80 -6.53 -13.43 -3.69
CA GLY A 80 -6.19 -13.89 -5.03
C GLY A 80 -6.87 -13.12 -6.18
N ASN A 81 -7.42 -11.92 -5.91
CA ASN A 81 -8.08 -11.11 -6.93
C ASN A 81 -7.11 -10.66 -8.04
N LYS A 82 -7.21 -11.29 -9.22
CA LYS A 82 -6.32 -11.06 -10.36
C LYS A 82 -6.46 -9.66 -10.98
N GLU A 83 -7.66 -9.09 -10.96
CA GLU A 83 -7.88 -7.72 -11.45
C GLU A 83 -7.08 -6.69 -10.64
N SER A 84 -7.08 -6.84 -9.32
CA SER A 84 -6.28 -6.00 -8.42
C SER A 84 -4.79 -6.21 -8.65
N TYR A 85 -4.35 -7.43 -8.96
CA TYR A 85 -2.95 -7.68 -9.35
C TYR A 85 -2.56 -6.88 -10.59
N GLU A 86 -3.36 -6.92 -11.66
CA GLU A 86 -3.08 -6.19 -12.90
C GLU A 86 -3.12 -4.67 -12.72
N ILE A 87 -4.07 -4.15 -11.92
CA ILE A 87 -4.12 -2.72 -11.55
C ILE A 87 -2.83 -2.32 -10.83
N ALA A 88 -2.44 -3.06 -9.80
CA ALA A 88 -1.25 -2.77 -9.02
C ALA A 88 0.00 -2.78 -9.90
N LYS A 89 0.17 -3.83 -10.71
CA LYS A 89 1.28 -3.99 -11.63
C LYS A 89 1.37 -2.84 -12.64
N SER A 90 0.25 -2.45 -13.24
CA SER A 90 0.17 -1.32 -14.18
C SER A 90 0.63 -0.01 -13.54
N LEU A 91 0.13 0.29 -12.35
CA LEU A 91 0.51 1.51 -11.60
C LEU A 91 1.98 1.50 -11.20
N VAL A 92 2.53 0.37 -10.74
CA VAL A 92 3.95 0.26 -10.37
C VAL A 92 4.87 0.43 -11.57
N PHE A 93 4.57 -0.20 -12.71
CA PHE A 93 5.40 -0.01 -13.90
C PHE A 93 5.26 1.38 -14.50
N ARG A 94 4.11 2.03 -14.34
CA ARG A 94 3.96 3.46 -14.63
C ARG A 94 4.91 4.30 -13.76
N ALA A 95 4.93 4.07 -12.44
CA ALA A 95 5.85 4.75 -11.51
C ALA A 95 7.32 4.54 -11.89
N CYS A 96 7.69 3.32 -12.31
CA CYS A 96 9.05 2.98 -12.71
C CYS A 96 9.59 3.80 -13.90
N ARG A 97 8.71 4.37 -14.73
CA ARG A 97 9.08 5.26 -15.84
C ARG A 97 9.37 6.69 -15.38
N ASN A 98 8.89 7.08 -14.20
CA ASN A 98 8.97 8.44 -13.65
C ASN A 98 10.02 8.60 -12.54
N LEU A 99 10.79 7.55 -12.26
CA LEU A 99 11.86 7.55 -11.27
C LEU A 99 12.92 8.59 -11.63
N ASN A 100 13.43 9.31 -10.62
CA ASN A 100 14.33 10.44 -10.80
C ASN A 100 15.59 10.39 -9.91
N GLY A 101 15.71 9.40 -9.04
CA GLY A 101 16.85 9.17 -8.16
C GLY A 101 17.03 10.16 -7.02
N LYS A 102 16.12 11.13 -6.83
CA LYS A 102 16.28 12.21 -5.83
C LYS A 102 15.94 11.80 -4.40
N ARG A 103 15.01 10.86 -4.25
CA ARG A 103 14.55 10.36 -2.95
C ARG A 103 14.66 8.85 -2.94
N ILE A 104 15.21 8.30 -1.87
CA ILE A 104 15.56 6.88 -1.80
C ILE A 104 14.63 6.06 -0.91
N SER A 105 13.68 6.68 -0.20
CA SER A 105 12.87 5.93 0.77
C SER A 105 11.78 5.11 0.13
N PHE A 106 11.30 4.09 0.85
CA PHE A 106 10.15 3.30 0.40
C PHE A 106 8.91 4.18 0.24
N LEU A 107 8.61 4.99 1.27
CA LEU A 107 7.40 5.81 1.28
C LEU A 107 7.43 6.99 0.31
N THR A 108 8.54 7.73 0.26
CA THR A 108 8.60 9.04 -0.41
C THR A 108 9.56 9.09 -1.60
N GLY A 109 10.18 7.97 -1.96
CA GLY A 109 11.19 7.89 -3.01
C GLY A 109 11.05 6.69 -3.93
N ASP A 110 12.13 6.44 -4.68
CA ASP A 110 12.15 5.48 -5.78
C ASP A 110 12.22 4.03 -5.30
N SER A 111 12.63 3.79 -4.05
CA SER A 111 12.72 2.44 -3.49
C SER A 111 11.36 1.75 -3.40
N GLY A 112 10.27 2.49 -3.15
CA GLY A 112 8.92 1.93 -3.10
C GLY A 112 8.51 1.28 -4.41
N PRO A 113 8.44 2.05 -5.51
CA PRO A 113 8.15 1.51 -6.84
C PRO A 113 9.11 0.41 -7.28
N LEU A 114 10.43 0.55 -7.04
CA LEU A 114 11.41 -0.47 -7.42
C LEU A 114 11.20 -1.79 -6.65
N ALA A 115 10.98 -1.72 -5.33
CA ALA A 115 10.73 -2.90 -4.52
C ALA A 115 9.46 -3.64 -4.97
N LEU A 116 8.38 -2.92 -5.26
CA LEU A 116 7.16 -3.53 -5.78
C LEU A 116 7.35 -4.10 -7.20
N ALA A 117 8.09 -3.41 -8.07
CA ALA A 117 8.37 -3.90 -9.42
C ALA A 117 9.15 -5.22 -9.40
N ALA A 118 10.14 -5.35 -8.51
CA ALA A 118 10.87 -6.60 -8.32
C ALA A 118 9.94 -7.75 -7.90
N ILE A 119 8.98 -7.48 -7.01
CA ILE A 119 7.97 -8.46 -6.58
C ILE A 119 7.10 -8.90 -7.76
N PHE A 120 6.61 -7.98 -8.59
CA PHE A 120 5.81 -8.31 -9.77
C PHE A 120 6.59 -9.11 -10.80
N HIS A 121 7.83 -8.72 -11.09
CA HIS A 121 8.69 -9.49 -11.99
C HIS A 121 8.93 -10.91 -11.48
N ASN A 122 9.23 -11.07 -10.19
CA ASN A 122 9.43 -12.39 -9.60
C ASN A 122 8.14 -13.23 -9.59
N HIS A 123 6.99 -12.62 -9.30
CA HIS A 123 5.69 -13.31 -9.33
C HIS A 123 5.30 -13.78 -10.75
N ASP A 124 5.69 -13.03 -11.78
CA ASP A 124 5.45 -13.39 -13.20
C ASP A 124 6.56 -14.29 -13.78
N ASP A 125 7.37 -14.93 -12.93
CA ASP A 125 8.51 -15.78 -13.31
C ASP A 125 9.56 -15.09 -14.21
N ASN A 126 9.58 -13.76 -14.23
CA ASN A 126 10.55 -12.97 -14.99
C ASN A 126 11.77 -12.63 -14.12
N LYS A 127 12.55 -13.67 -13.78
CA LYS A 127 13.72 -13.55 -12.88
C LYS A 127 14.75 -12.55 -13.37
N THR A 128 15.00 -12.48 -14.67
CA THR A 128 15.97 -11.54 -15.25
C THR A 128 15.60 -10.09 -14.95
N GLU A 129 14.33 -9.71 -15.11
CA GLU A 129 13.90 -8.34 -14.79
C GLU A 129 13.77 -8.11 -13.28
N ALA A 130 13.47 -9.16 -12.51
CA ALA A 130 13.48 -9.08 -11.05
C ALA A 130 14.90 -8.74 -10.54
N ASP A 131 15.91 -9.47 -10.99
CA ASP A 131 17.31 -9.26 -10.60
C ASP A 131 17.80 -7.86 -11.01
N LYS A 132 17.53 -7.43 -12.24
CA LYS A 132 17.85 -6.05 -12.68
C LYS A 132 17.18 -4.98 -11.83
N THR A 133 15.94 -5.21 -11.41
CA THR A 133 15.21 -4.26 -10.56
C THR A 133 15.79 -4.23 -9.15
N ILE A 134 16.18 -5.39 -8.60
CA ILE A 134 16.89 -5.50 -7.34
C ILE A 134 18.25 -4.78 -7.40
N ASP A 135 19.01 -4.95 -8.46
CA ASP A 135 20.29 -4.27 -8.65
C ASP A 135 20.12 -2.73 -8.66
N ARG A 136 19.08 -2.23 -9.35
CA ARG A 136 18.73 -0.80 -9.33
C ARG A 136 18.38 -0.32 -7.92
N LEU A 137 17.64 -1.11 -7.15
CA LEU A 137 17.28 -0.80 -5.77
C LEU A 137 18.52 -0.76 -4.85
N ILE A 138 19.41 -1.74 -4.97
CA ILE A 138 20.69 -1.79 -4.23
C ILE A 138 21.53 -0.56 -4.57
N HIS A 139 21.68 -0.25 -5.86
CA HIS A 139 22.45 0.91 -6.31
C HIS A 139 21.85 2.22 -5.79
N LEU A 140 20.52 2.37 -5.78
CA LEU A 140 19.84 3.52 -5.18
C LEU A 140 20.17 3.68 -3.69
N GLY A 141 20.28 2.57 -2.95
CA GLY A 141 20.71 2.61 -1.55
C GLY A 141 22.14 3.14 -1.37
N THR A 142 23.04 2.94 -2.34
CA THR A 142 24.42 3.46 -2.28
C THR A 142 24.52 4.97 -2.49
N THR A 143 23.47 5.61 -3.00
CA THR A 143 23.44 7.08 -3.18
C THR A 143 22.90 7.82 -1.94
N ALA A 144 22.51 7.08 -0.90
CA ALA A 144 22.02 7.62 0.36
C ALA A 144 23.08 8.50 1.05
N PRO A 145 22.77 9.77 1.37
CA PRO A 145 23.60 10.53 2.30
C PRO A 145 23.72 9.82 3.66
N GLU A 146 24.89 9.88 4.29
CA GLU A 146 25.08 9.34 5.66
C GLU A 146 24.15 9.99 6.70
N THR A 147 23.61 11.17 6.38
CA THR A 147 22.64 11.90 7.22
C THR A 147 21.20 11.45 7.01
N THR A 148 20.95 10.50 6.11
CA THR A 148 19.61 9.96 5.90
C THR A 148 19.18 9.18 7.15
N PRO A 149 18.00 9.45 7.71
CA PRO A 149 17.51 8.67 8.85
C PRO A 149 17.42 7.19 8.49
N ASP A 150 17.78 6.30 9.42
CA ASP A 150 17.65 4.84 9.28
C ASP A 150 16.18 4.38 9.05
N GLU A 151 15.22 5.30 9.20
CA GLU A 151 13.77 5.13 9.08
C GLU A 151 13.25 4.88 7.65
N ILE A 152 14.10 4.43 6.73
CA ILE A 152 13.78 4.22 5.30
C ILE A 152 12.78 3.06 5.07
N LEU A 153 12.29 2.43 6.17
CA LEU A 153 11.52 1.18 6.19
C LEU A 153 10.30 1.20 7.13
N TYR A 154 9.71 2.37 7.40
CA TYR A 154 8.36 2.42 7.99
C TYR A 154 7.26 2.55 6.93
#